data_AF-A0A2N3DM43-F1
#
_entry.id   AF-A0A2N3DM43-F1
#
_cell.length_a   1.000
_cell.length_b   1.000
_cell.length_c   1.000
_cell.angle_alpha   90.00
_cell.angle_beta   90.00
_cell.angle_gamma   90.00
#
_symmetry.space_group_name_H-M   'P 1'
#
loop_
_entity.id
_entity.type
_entity.pdbx_description
1 polymer ?
#
loop_
_entity_poly.entity_id
_entity_poly.type
_entity_poly.pdbx_seq_one_letter_code
_entity_poly.pdbx_strand_id
1 'polypeptide(L)'
;TNALPISGPAPGEATVRTITVQFTTPDAATFDGLLGAVRGTVGVRGLGVTSTAIGGTSVMSVSYAGTLEELAAAFQARGFTVRRGANALAISR
;
A
#
# COMPACT_ATOMS: atom_id res chain seq x y z
N THR A 1 25.41 22.63 -24.56
CA THR A 1 25.14 22.50 -23.11
C THR A 1 23.63 22.52 -22.97
N ASN A 2 22.90 21.53 -22.46
CA ASN A 2 23.11 20.66 -21.31
C ASN A 2 22.20 19.42 -21.52
N ALA A 3 22.76 18.21 -21.48
CA ALA A 3 21.94 16.99 -21.48
C ALA A 3 21.44 16.74 -20.06
N LEU A 4 20.12 16.73 -19.87
CA LEU A 4 19.52 16.36 -18.58
C LEU A 4 19.87 14.89 -18.31
N PRO A 5 20.46 14.54 -17.16
CA PRO A 5 20.65 13.14 -16.81
C PRO A 5 19.25 12.53 -16.59
N ILE A 6 18.85 11.64 -17.49
CA ILE A 6 17.85 10.64 -17.15
C ILE A 6 18.53 9.73 -16.12
N SER A 7 18.23 9.93 -14.84
CA SER A 7 18.55 8.92 -13.83
C SER A 7 17.78 7.66 -14.20
N GLY A 8 18.43 6.73 -14.88
CA GLY A 8 18.01 5.34 -14.90
C GLY A 8 17.94 4.82 -13.45
N PRO A 9 17.05 3.87 -13.14
CA PRO A 9 16.89 3.40 -11.77
C PRO A 9 18.23 2.92 -11.23
N ALA A 10 18.66 3.48 -10.10
CA ALA A 10 19.96 3.21 -9.53
C ALA A 10 20.02 1.74 -9.06
N PRO A 11 21.14 1.01 -9.22
CA PRO A 11 21.27 -0.35 -8.71
C PRO A 11 21.18 -0.32 -7.18
N GLY A 12 20.01 -0.69 -6.65
CA GLY A 12 19.63 -0.49 -5.24
C GLY A 12 18.17 -0.05 -5.06
N GLU A 13 17.48 0.33 -6.14
CA GLU A 13 16.05 0.61 -6.12
C GLU A 13 15.27 -0.68 -5.81
N ALA A 14 14.81 -0.80 -4.56
CA ALA A 14 13.90 -1.86 -4.17
C ALA A 14 12.72 -1.89 -5.17
N THR A 15 12.53 -3.05 -5.81
CA THR A 15 11.53 -3.24 -6.87
C THR A 15 10.17 -2.74 -6.39
N VAL A 16 9.71 -1.65 -7.01
CA VAL A 16 8.41 -1.06 -6.64
C VAL A 16 7.33 -1.89 -7.31
N ARG A 17 6.54 -2.56 -6.48
CA ARG A 17 5.42 -3.40 -6.91
C ARG A 17 4.11 -2.71 -6.57
N THR A 18 3.18 -2.74 -7.50
CA THR A 18 1.81 -2.32 -7.25
C THR A 18 1.05 -3.50 -6.65
N ILE A 19 0.61 -3.35 -5.40
CA ILE A 19 -0.12 -4.37 -4.65
C ILE A 19 -1.53 -3.85 -4.41
N THR A 20 -2.53 -4.66 -4.74
CA THR A 20 -3.93 -4.31 -4.45
C THR A 20 -4.21 -4.58 -2.97
N VAL A 21 -4.69 -3.57 -2.25
CA VAL A 21 -5.08 -3.69 -0.85
C VAL A 21 -6.58 -3.44 -0.74
N GLN A 22 -7.31 -4.45 -0.30
CA GLN A 22 -8.73 -4.38 0.04
C GLN A 22 -8.84 -4.11 1.54
N PHE A 23 -9.77 -3.27 1.97
CA PHE A 23 -9.90 -2.95 3.38
C PHE A 23 -11.34 -2.65 3.76
N THR A 24 -11.80 -3.23 4.87
CA THR A 24 -13.11 -2.93 5.41
C THR A 24 -13.12 -1.51 5.96
N THR A 25 -14.02 -0.68 5.42
CA THR A 25 -14.16 0.73 5.74
C THR A 25 -15.56 0.97 6.31
N PRO A 26 -15.80 0.67 7.59
CA PRO A 26 -17.11 0.86 8.20
C PRO A 26 -17.52 2.35 8.25
N ASP A 27 -16.55 3.24 8.40
CA ASP A 27 -16.75 4.69 8.52
C ASP A 27 -15.58 5.49 7.89
N ALA A 28 -15.78 6.79 7.70
CA ALA A 28 -14.79 7.68 7.08
C ALA A 28 -13.54 7.92 7.96
N ALA A 29 -13.67 7.91 9.29
CA ALA A 29 -12.51 8.08 10.17
C ALA A 29 -11.56 6.87 10.10
N THR A 30 -12.12 5.66 9.95
CA THR A 30 -11.36 4.44 9.68
C THR A 30 -10.63 4.53 8.34
N PHE A 31 -11.27 5.09 7.30
CA PHE A 31 -10.65 5.32 5.99
C PHE A 31 -9.42 6.24 6.08
N ASP A 32 -9.56 7.41 6.69
CA ASP A 32 -8.48 8.38 6.83
C ASP A 32 -7.33 7.83 7.69
N GLY A 33 -7.66 7.13 8.78
CA GLY A 33 -6.68 6.46 9.63
C GLY A 33 -5.90 5.37 8.89
N LEU A 34 -6.57 4.63 7.99
CA LEU A 34 -5.92 3.63 7.12
C LEU A 34 -5.00 4.27 6.09
N LEU A 35 -5.44 5.35 5.42
CA LEU A 35 -4.59 6.08 4.47
C LEU A 35 -3.32 6.61 5.16
N GLY A 36 -3.46 7.18 6.35
CA GLY A 36 -2.33 7.62 7.17
C GLY A 36 -1.42 6.45 7.57
N ALA A 37 -1.99 5.32 7.98
CA ALA A 37 -1.22 4.14 8.35
C ALA A 37 -0.43 3.55 7.16
N VAL A 38 -1.08 3.40 6.00
CA VAL A 38 -0.45 2.90 4.77
C VAL A 38 0.65 3.85 4.31
N ARG A 39 0.40 5.17 4.28
CA ARG A 39 1.42 6.16 3.91
C ARG A 39 2.59 6.18 4.90
N GLY A 40 2.35 5.87 6.18
CA GLY A 40 3.39 5.75 7.20
C GLY A 40 4.15 4.42 7.19
N THR A 41 3.74 3.43 6.40
CA THR A 41 4.43 2.14 6.30
C THR A 41 5.76 2.30 5.55
N VAL A 42 6.86 1.88 6.19
CA VAL A 42 8.20 1.89 5.58
C VAL A 42 8.19 1.08 4.29
N GLY A 43 8.68 1.70 3.20
CA GLY A 43 8.73 1.09 1.87
C GLY A 43 7.55 1.46 0.97
N VAL A 44 6.48 2.06 1.48
CA VAL A 44 5.40 2.59 0.64
C VAL A 44 5.90 3.82 -0.13
N ARG A 45 5.88 3.74 -1.46
CA ARG A 45 6.21 4.82 -2.39
C ARG A 45 5.01 5.68 -2.73
N GLY A 46 3.82 5.08 -2.69
CA GLY A 46 2.58 5.76 -2.99
C GLY A 46 1.40 4.82 -2.81
N LEU A 47 0.21 5.42 -2.79
CA LEU A 47 -1.05 4.70 -2.78
C LEU A 47 -2.05 5.45 -3.64
N GLY A 48 -2.91 4.72 -4.34
CA GLY A 48 -4.01 5.24 -5.14
C GLY A 48 -5.28 4.49 -4.77
N VAL A 49 -6.31 5.21 -4.35
CA VAL A 49 -7.60 4.57 -4.04
C VAL A 49 -8.31 4.30 -5.37
N THR A 50 -8.58 3.03 -5.65
CA THR A 50 -9.26 2.61 -6.89
C THR A 50 -10.76 2.44 -6.69
N SER A 51 -11.20 2.21 -5.44
CA SER A 51 -12.61 2.18 -5.06
C SER A 51 -12.79 2.57 -3.60
N THR A 52 -13.69 3.51 -3.33
CA THR A 52 -14.06 3.92 -1.97
C THR A 52 -15.49 3.50 -1.68
N ALA A 53 -15.67 2.60 -0.72
CA ALA A 53 -16.98 2.16 -0.26
C ALA A 53 -17.08 2.38 1.26
N ILE A 54 -17.62 3.54 1.65
CA ILE A 54 -17.91 3.84 3.06
C ILE A 54 -19.11 2.99 3.49
N GLY A 55 -18.95 2.21 4.56
CA GLY A 55 -19.90 1.17 4.98
C GLY A 55 -19.69 -0.17 4.29
N GLY A 56 -18.58 -0.35 3.57
CA GLY A 56 -18.27 -1.56 2.81
C GLY A 56 -16.77 -1.90 2.78
N THR A 57 -16.31 -2.48 1.67
CA THR A 57 -14.89 -2.79 1.44
C THR A 57 -14.33 -1.85 0.38
N SER A 58 -13.37 -1.02 0.77
CA SER A 58 -12.64 -0.15 -0.15
C SER A 58 -11.45 -0.90 -0.74
N VAL A 59 -10.97 -0.43 -1.90
CA VAL A 59 -9.81 -1.00 -2.60
C VAL A 59 -8.84 0.13 -2.93
N MET A 60 -7.57 -0.08 -2.63
CA MET A 60 -6.48 0.81 -3.02
C MET A 60 -5.35 0.02 -3.67
N SER A 61 -4.66 0.62 -4.63
CA SER A 61 -3.37 0.15 -5.10
C SER A 61 -2.27 0.81 -4.27
N VAL A 62 -1.32 0.03 -3.77
CA VAL A 62 -0.18 0.53 -3.00
C VAL A 62 1.09 0.19 -3.77
N SER A 63 1.86 1.21 -4.12
CA SER A 63 3.19 1.06 -4.68
C SER A 63 4.17 0.84 -3.55
N TYR A 64 4.66 -0.39 -3.40
CA TYR A 64 5.55 -0.80 -2.31
C TYR A 64 6.91 -1.22 -2.86
N ALA A 65 7.97 -0.66 -2.28
CA ALA A 65 9.35 -0.98 -2.63
C ALA A 65 9.80 -2.21 -1.84
N GLY A 66 9.44 -3.40 -2.32
CA GLY A 66 9.69 -4.67 -1.65
C GLY A 66 8.70 -5.75 -2.08
N THR A 67 8.45 -6.71 -1.20
CA THR A 67 7.57 -7.85 -1.44
C THR A 67 6.21 -7.73 -0.76
N LEU A 68 5.22 -8.48 -1.26
CA LEU A 68 3.88 -8.54 -0.66
C LEU A 68 3.91 -9.10 0.77
N GLU A 69 4.84 -10.00 1.07
CA GLU A 69 4.99 -10.55 2.42
C GLU A 69 5.52 -9.53 3.41
N GLU A 70 6.50 -8.71 3.02
CA GLU A 70 7.00 -7.61 3.86
C GLU A 70 5.92 -6.57 4.14
N LEU A 71 5.13 -6.20 3.11
CA LEU A 71 4.00 -5.30 3.28
C LEU A 71 2.94 -5.90 4.23
N ALA A 72 2.62 -7.19 4.08
CA ALA A 72 1.70 -7.88 4.97
C ALA A 72 2.22 -7.91 6.41
N ALA A 73 3.51 -8.21 6.62
CA ALA A 73 4.14 -8.19 7.93
C ALA A 73 4.12 -6.79 8.56
N ALA A 74 4.36 -5.74 7.77
CA ALA A 74 4.31 -4.36 8.24
C ALA A 74 2.89 -3.95 8.68
N PHE A 75 1.86 -4.38 7.96
CA PHE A 75 0.47 -4.17 8.38
C PHE A 75 0.11 -4.99 9.62
N GLN A 76 0.53 -6.25 9.70
CA GLN A 76 0.32 -7.08 10.90
C GLN A 76 1.01 -6.49 12.14
N ALA A 77 2.24 -5.98 12.00
CA ALA A 77 2.96 -5.31 13.08
C ALA A 77 2.26 -4.03 13.57
N ARG A 78 1.42 -3.41 12.72
CA ARG A 78 0.56 -2.29 13.09
C ARG A 78 -0.74 -2.72 13.79
N GLY A 79 -0.99 -4.03 13.92
CA GLY A 79 -2.20 -4.60 14.52
C GLY A 79 -3.35 -4.82 13.54
N PHE A 80 -3.11 -4.79 12.23
CA PHE A 80 -4.14 -5.15 11.25
C PHE A 80 -4.22 -6.66 11.06
N THR A 81 -5.43 -7.17 10.90
CA THR A 81 -5.65 -8.53 10.39
C THR A 81 -5.41 -8.52 8.89
N VAL A 82 -4.39 -9.23 8.42
CA VAL A 82 -4.03 -9.28 6.99
C VAL A 82 -4.33 -10.65 6.41
N ARG A 83 -5.13 -10.69 5.34
CA ARG A 83 -5.37 -11.87 4.52
C ARG A 83 -4.63 -11.71 3.20
N ARG A 84 -3.75 -12.67 2.90
CA ARG A 84 -2.94 -12.68 1.67
C ARG A 84 -3.71 -13.37 0.54
N GLY A 85 -3.69 -12.78 -0.65
CA GLY A 85 -4.19 -13.33 -1.90
C GLY A 85 -3.10 -13.33 -2.99
N ALA A 86 -3.45 -13.77 -4.20
CA ALA A 86 -2.46 -14.02 -5.27
C ALA A 86 -1.63 -12.78 -5.67
N ASN A 87 -2.21 -11.58 -5.65
CA ASN A 87 -1.53 -10.28 -5.81
C ASN A 87 -2.27 -9.17 -5.04
N ALA A 88 -2.99 -9.56 -4.00
CA ALA A 88 -3.82 -8.67 -3.22
C ALA A 88 -3.70 -8.98 -1.73
N LEU A 89 -3.90 -7.96 -0.90
CA LEU A 89 -3.97 -8.06 0.55
C LEU A 89 -5.32 -7.55 0.99
N ALA A 90 -6.07 -8.32 1.77
CA ALA A 90 -7.22 -7.77 2.48
C ALA A 90 -6.82 -7.45 3.91
N ILE A 91 -7.02 -6.21 4.35
CA ILE A 91 -6.73 -5.77 5.72
C ILE A 91 -8.02 -5.38 6.44
N SER A 92 -8.13 -5.75 7.71
CA SER A 92 -9.23 -5.35 8.57
C SER A 92 -8.72 -5.06 9.97
N ARG A 93 -9.48 -4.26 10.73
CA ARG A 93 -9.33 -4.15 12.19
C ARG A 93 -10.42 -4.97 12.87
#